data_AF-A0A3D2D282-F1
#
_entry.id   AF-A0A3D2D282-F1
#
_cell.length_a   1.000
_cell.length_b   1.000
_cell.length_c   1.000
_cell.angle_alpha   90.00
_cell.angle_beta   90.00
_cell.angle_gamma   90.00
#
_symmetry.space_group_name_H-M   'P 1'
#
loop_
_entity.id
_entity.type
_entity.pdbx_description
1 polymer ?
#
loop_
_entity_poly.entity_id
_entity_poly.type
_entity_poly.pdbx_seq_one_letter_code
_entity_poly.pdbx_strand_id
1 'polypeptide(L)'
;MTTTEIKEYLENYTAKKAIAEYKKKQGLTEDRTLVRITAIEDCIAGLPNGLDEIIRKYYLQKMSLREMSKRFFLGRDAIARRRDKAIAIISDCLAEL
;
A
#
# COMPACT_ATOMS: atom_id res chain seq x y z
N MET A 1 -3.82 8.04 -9.61
CA MET A 1 -3.88 6.58 -9.86
C MET A 1 -5.24 6.08 -9.40
N THR A 2 -5.84 5.09 -10.06
CA THR A 2 -7.13 4.53 -9.62
C THR A 2 -6.95 3.56 -8.44
N THR A 3 -8.02 3.32 -7.68
CA THR A 3 -8.01 2.34 -6.58
C THR A 3 -7.68 0.91 -7.05
N THR A 4 -8.07 0.55 -8.27
CA THR A 4 -7.73 -0.75 -8.89
C THR A 4 -6.24 -0.85 -9.17
N GLU A 5 -5.64 0.19 -9.76
CA GLU A 5 -4.19 0.22 -10.01
C GLU A 5 -3.40 0.16 -8.70
N ILE A 6 -3.86 0.84 -7.64
CA ILE A 6 -3.24 0.79 -6.31
C ILE A 6 -3.32 -0.63 -5.74
N LYS A 7 -4.48 -1.30 -5.84
CA LYS A 7 -4.63 -2.69 -5.40
C LYS A 7 -3.66 -3.62 -6.11
N GLU A 8 -3.62 -3.58 -7.43
CA GLU A 8 -2.70 -4.38 -8.24
C GLU A 8 -1.23 -4.09 -7.87
N TYR A 9 -0.92 -2.81 -7.62
CA TYR A 9 0.40 -2.41 -7.17
C TYR A 9 0.77 -3.02 -5.82
N LEU A 10 -0.13 -2.94 -4.84
CA LEU A 10 0.08 -3.48 -3.50
C LEU A 10 0.15 -5.01 -3.48
N GLU A 11 -0.61 -5.69 -4.33
CA GLU A 11 -0.55 -7.15 -4.50
C GLU A 11 0.83 -7.60 -4.97
N ASN A 12 1.42 -6.82 -5.89
CA ASN A 12 2.73 -7.06 -6.50
C ASN A 12 3.88 -6.25 -5.86
N TYR A 13 3.65 -5.70 -4.65
CA TYR A 13 4.54 -4.71 -4.03
C TYR A 13 5.99 -5.20 -3.91
N THR A 14 6.21 -6.43 -3.44
CA THR A 14 7.56 -6.97 -3.24
C THR A 14 8.39 -6.98 -4.53
N ALA A 15 7.79 -7.44 -5.64
CA ALA A 15 8.46 -7.48 -6.93
C ALA A 15 8.73 -6.07 -7.47
N LYS A 16 7.73 -5.18 -7.40
CA LYS A 16 7.87 -3.79 -7.85
C LYS A 16 8.91 -3.03 -7.00
N LYS A 17 9.00 -3.32 -5.70
CA LYS A 17 10.00 -2.76 -4.79
C LYS A 17 11.41 -3.21 -5.10
N ALA A 18 11.63 -4.49 -5.34
CA ALA A 18 12.94 -4.99 -5.75
C ALA A 18 13.42 -4.29 -7.04
N ILE A 19 12.53 -4.12 -8.02
CA ILE A 19 12.84 -3.39 -9.26
C ILE A 19 13.17 -1.92 -8.97
N ALA A 20 12.35 -1.25 -8.17
CA ALA A 20 12.56 0.16 -7.84
C ALA A 20 13.89 0.38 -7.08
N GLU A 21 14.21 -0.47 -6.11
CA GLU A 21 15.47 -0.41 -5.36
C GLU A 21 16.68 -0.67 -6.25
N TYR A 22 16.58 -1.62 -7.18
CA TYR A 22 17.62 -1.87 -8.18
C TYR A 22 17.87 -0.63 -9.06
N LYS A 23 16.81 -0.01 -9.57
CA LYS A 23 16.90 1.22 -10.37
C LYS A 23 17.46 2.41 -9.58
N LYS A 24 17.07 2.54 -8.31
CA LYS A 24 17.62 3.55 -7.39
C LYS A 24 19.14 3.38 -7.24
N LYS A 25 19.63 2.15 -7.09
CA LYS A 25 21.08 1.85 -7.01
C LYS A 25 21.83 2.18 -8.31
N GLN A 26 21.15 2.14 -9.45
CA GLN A 26 21.71 2.56 -10.75
C GLN A 26 21.67 4.07 -10.98
N GLY A 27 21.17 4.86 -10.02
CA GLY A 27 21.01 6.31 -10.16
C GLY A 27 19.82 6.73 -11.02
N LEU A 28 18.91 5.81 -11.38
CA LEU A 28 17.71 6.09 -12.17
C LEU A 28 16.59 6.65 -11.27
N THR A 29 16.84 7.81 -10.67
CA THR A 29 15.95 8.44 -9.68
C THR A 29 14.61 8.91 -10.24
N GLU A 30 14.56 9.22 -11.53
CA GLU A 30 13.35 9.68 -12.23
C GLU A 30 12.56 8.54 -12.88
N ASP A 31 13.00 7.29 -12.70
CA ASP A 31 12.28 6.16 -13.27
C ASP A 31 10.86 6.06 -12.72
N ARG A 32 9.90 5.94 -13.64
CA ARG A 32 8.46 5.92 -13.32
C ARG A 32 8.09 4.86 -12.27
N THR A 33 8.77 3.71 -12.24
CA THR A 33 8.49 2.66 -11.24
C THR A 33 8.96 3.08 -9.86
N LEU A 34 10.14 3.70 -9.76
CA LEU A 34 10.68 4.22 -8.52
C LEU A 34 9.83 5.39 -7.99
N VAL A 35 9.55 6.38 -8.83
CA VAL A 35 8.70 7.52 -8.45
C VAL A 35 7.34 7.04 -7.92
N ARG A 36 6.70 6.10 -8.63
CA ARG A 36 5.41 5.53 -8.20
C ARG A 36 5.50 4.77 -6.89
N ILE A 37 6.57 3.98 -6.66
CA ILE A 37 6.66 3.24 -5.40
C ILE A 37 6.86 4.18 -4.23
N THR A 38 7.71 5.17 -4.39
CA THR A 38 8.02 6.14 -3.34
C THR A 38 6.78 6.95 -3.01
N ALA A 39 6.06 7.46 -4.02
CA ALA A 39 4.79 8.16 -3.80
C ALA A 39 3.74 7.30 -3.06
N ILE A 40 3.60 6.02 -3.42
CA ILE A 40 2.69 5.10 -2.72
C ILE A 40 3.15 4.88 -1.27
N GLU A 41 4.43 4.67 -1.03
CA GLU A 41 4.98 4.47 0.32
C GLU A 41 4.79 5.70 1.21
N ASP A 42 4.99 6.89 0.65
CA ASP A 42 4.78 8.16 1.34
C ASP A 42 3.29 8.34 1.70
N CYS A 43 2.39 8.08 0.74
CA CYS A 43 0.95 8.11 1.01
C CYS A 43 0.51 7.06 2.04
N ILE A 44 1.12 5.86 2.06
CA ILE A 44 0.85 4.84 3.09
C ILE A 44 1.33 5.33 4.46
N ALA A 45 2.50 5.96 4.54
CA ALA A 45 3.02 6.48 5.81
C ALA A 45 2.17 7.62 6.38
N GLY A 46 1.52 8.41 5.52
CA GLY A 46 0.59 9.47 5.90
C GLY A 46 -0.83 9.00 6.28
N LEU A 47 -1.13 7.70 6.22
CA LEU A 47 -2.47 7.21 6.50
C LEU A 47 -2.89 7.44 7.97
N PRO A 48 -4.09 7.99 8.23
CA PRO A 48 -4.55 8.27 9.58
C PRO A 48 -5.00 6.99 10.30
N ASN A 49 -5.08 7.06 11.64
CA ASN A 49 -5.75 6.08 12.49
C ASN A 49 -5.22 4.63 12.35
N GLY A 50 -3.93 4.44 12.09
CA GLY A 50 -3.31 3.12 11.97
C GLY A 50 -3.77 2.32 10.74
N LEU A 51 -4.34 3.00 9.74
CA LEU A 51 -4.74 2.37 8.48
C LEU A 51 -3.53 1.88 7.67
N ASP A 52 -2.36 2.48 7.89
CA ASP A 52 -1.08 2.01 7.34
C ASP A 52 -0.79 0.58 7.80
N GLU A 53 -1.06 0.25 9.07
CA GLU A 53 -0.82 -1.08 9.61
C GLU A 53 -1.72 -2.13 8.95
N ILE A 54 -2.96 -1.77 8.61
CA ILE A 54 -3.89 -2.64 7.86
C ILE A 54 -3.31 -2.96 6.49
N ILE A 55 -2.83 -1.95 5.75
CA ILE A 55 -2.23 -2.14 4.42
C ILE A 55 -0.95 -2.97 4.50
N ARG A 56 -0.04 -2.64 5.44
CA ARG A 56 1.22 -3.37 5.63
C ARG A 56 0.97 -4.83 5.98
N LYS A 57 0.10 -5.13 6.95
CA LYS A 57 -0.16 -6.53 7.32
C LYS A 57 -0.82 -7.31 6.19
N TYR A 58 -1.80 -6.73 5.52
CA TYR A 58 -2.55 -7.44 4.49
C TYR A 58 -1.72 -7.66 3.21
N TYR A 59 -1.09 -6.61 2.68
CA TYR A 59 -0.43 -6.68 1.37
C TYR A 59 1.05 -7.05 1.44
N LEU A 60 1.78 -6.58 2.46
CA LEU A 60 3.23 -6.79 2.56
C LEU A 60 3.54 -8.06 3.37
N GLN A 61 2.83 -8.28 4.47
CA GLN A 61 3.00 -9.49 5.30
C GLN A 61 2.08 -10.64 4.87
N LYS A 62 1.22 -10.44 3.85
CA LYS A 62 0.26 -11.43 3.32
C LYS A 62 -0.63 -12.06 4.40
N MET A 63 -0.93 -11.32 5.46
CA MET A 63 -1.77 -11.78 6.57
C MET A 63 -3.22 -11.91 6.11
N SER A 64 -3.84 -13.05 6.42
CA SER A 64 -5.24 -13.27 6.05
C SER A 64 -6.18 -12.37 6.85
N LEU A 65 -7.37 -12.07 6.30
CA LEU A 65 -8.41 -11.33 7.03
C LEU A 65 -8.81 -12.03 8.35
N ARG A 66 -8.68 -13.36 8.42
CA ARG A 66 -8.95 -14.14 9.63
C ARG A 66 -7.92 -13.85 10.72
N GLU A 67 -6.63 -13.81 10.38
CA GLU A 67 -5.56 -13.50 11.33
C GLU A 67 -5.62 -12.05 11.77
N MET A 68 -5.87 -11.13 10.82
CA MET A 68 -6.09 -9.72 11.15
C MET A 68 -7.30 -9.55 12.08
N SER A 69 -8.39 -10.29 11.86
CA SER A 69 -9.58 -10.24 12.72
C SER A 69 -9.26 -10.58 14.18
N LYS A 70 -8.44 -11.60 14.40
CA LYS A 70 -7.95 -11.94 15.75
C LYS A 70 -7.04 -10.86 16.34
N ARG A 71 -6.16 -10.30 15.52
CA ARG A 71 -5.15 -9.33 15.98
C ARG A 71 -5.72 -7.97 16.33
N PHE A 72 -6.66 -7.48 15.52
CA PHE A 72 -7.28 -6.17 15.72
C PHE A 72 -8.56 -6.23 16.54
N PHE A 73 -9.02 -7.43 16.92
CA PHE A 73 -10.29 -7.65 17.60
C PHE A 73 -11.48 -7.05 16.83
N LEU A 74 -11.45 -7.20 15.51
CA LEU A 74 -12.47 -6.66 14.59
C LEU A 74 -13.06 -7.76 13.73
N GLY A 75 -14.32 -7.61 13.33
CA GLY A 75 -14.93 -8.45 12.31
C GLY A 75 -14.18 -8.37 10.98
N ARG A 76 -14.17 -9.47 10.21
CA ARG A 76 -13.53 -9.54 8.89
C ARG A 76 -14.00 -8.43 7.95
N ASP A 77 -15.30 -8.13 7.94
CA ASP A 77 -15.88 -7.09 7.11
C ASP A 77 -15.43 -5.69 7.54
N ALA A 78 -15.21 -5.46 8.84
CA ALA A 78 -14.69 -4.20 9.33
C ALA A 78 -13.25 -3.97 8.87
N ILE A 79 -12.43 -5.03 8.83
CA ILE A 79 -11.07 -4.95 8.29
C ILE A 79 -11.07 -4.71 6.78
N ALA A 80 -11.93 -5.41 6.04
CA ALA A 80 -12.10 -5.18 4.60
C ALA A 80 -12.48 -3.72 4.31
N ARG A 81 -13.47 -3.17 5.03
CA ARG A 81 -13.85 -1.75 4.91
C ARG A 81 -12.71 -0.79 5.26
N ARG A 82 -11.94 -1.06 6.31
CA ARG A 82 -10.77 -0.24 6.68
C ARG A 82 -9.69 -0.29 5.60
N ARG A 83 -9.41 -1.46 5.02
CA ARG A 83 -8.49 -1.63 3.89
C ARG A 83 -8.96 -0.84 2.67
N ASP A 84 -10.22 -0.98 2.27
CA ASP A 84 -10.75 -0.28 1.10
C ASP A 84 -10.77 1.24 1.31
N LYS A 85 -11.09 1.70 2.54
CA LYS A 85 -10.96 3.12 2.92
C LYS A 85 -9.51 3.61 2.82
N ALA A 86 -8.55 2.83 3.31
CA ALA A 86 -7.13 3.19 3.22
C ALA A 86 -6.68 3.33 1.76
N ILE A 87 -7.14 2.43 0.87
CA ILE A 87 -6.84 2.49 -0.56
C ILE A 87 -7.46 3.73 -1.22
N ALA A 88 -8.67 4.11 -0.83
CA ALA A 88 -9.30 5.34 -1.30
C ALA A 88 -8.48 6.57 -0.89
N ILE A 89 -8.05 6.66 0.38
CA ILE A 89 -7.21 7.77 0.86
C ILE A 89 -5.86 7.81 0.13
N ILE A 90 -5.23 6.66 -0.13
CA ILE A 90 -4.00 6.61 -0.95
C ILE A 90 -4.29 7.13 -2.36
N SER A 91 -5.43 6.78 -2.95
CA SER A 91 -5.84 7.26 -4.27
C SER A 91 -5.97 8.78 -4.31
N ASP A 92 -6.57 9.36 -3.29
CA ASP A 92 -6.74 10.81 -3.15
C ASP A 92 -5.38 11.50 -2.96
N CYS A 93 -4.53 10.98 -2.06
CA CYS A 93 -3.16 11.46 -1.84
C CYS A 93 -2.33 11.44 -3.14
N LEU A 94 -2.44 10.38 -3.94
CA LEU A 94 -1.73 10.27 -5.23
C LEU A 94 -2.34 11.12 -6.35
N ALA A 95 -3.53 11.70 -6.17
CA ALA A 95 -4.13 12.63 -7.12
C ALA A 95 -3.66 14.07 -6.89
N GLU A 96 -3.14 14.37 -5.69
CA GLU A 96 -2.63 15.68 -5.30
C GLU A 96 -1.12 15.86 -5.58
N LEU A 97 -0.43 14.79 -6.01
CA LEU A 97 0.99 14.75 -6.40
C LEU A 97 1.19 14.94 -7.91
#